data_AF-G7M3F9-F1
#
_entry.id   AF-G7M3F9-F1
#
_cell.length_a   1.000
_cell.length_b   1.000
_cell.length_c   1.000
_cell.angle_alpha   90.00
_cell.angle_beta   90.00
_cell.angle_gamma   90.00
#
_symmetry.space_group_name_H-M   'P 1'
#
loop_
_entity.id
_entity.type
_entity.pdbx_description
1 polymer ?
#
loop_
_entity_poly.entity_id
_entity_poly.type
_entity_poly.pdbx_seq_one_letter_code
_entity_poly.pdbx_strand_id
1 'polypeptide(L)'
;MVEKNKKYNITRLDNLKDKEKPGVIVESEMPLSKSMLWKLQSDFFENQGPEAWIKGIVPQYITTNTYIANQYAKTVFGYLRDYASREDINKDSVIYIMELAAGVGRFTYTFLKRFLHMIENSSLRGIKFKYIVTDFAERNIEYWQSHSFLKPYFESGVLDCATFDIAKDDEVKLRYSGETLSSGKMKNPLILFANYTFDSLPQDTFYVNSGELFEGLITVTSPEEKGDPEDKSILSGLDYYYSDKKIEGNDYYEDENFNNVLLYYKNSLEDTAFYMPIIGLRCISRLRRLFNGDIILISADKGYKNEEAMYKNYHPFLSKHGCISMTVNFHAIELYFKDLGGKAIHSLYEHENINVSLFLFSESKHEFIETSMAYNEVIETIGPDDFYNMKKAVMPLSKSLTTRELLTFLRFTVWDARTLLELYNILLERIEVEENFPKAELIDSINKVFEYYFPIGEEGDLGYYFGSILGYLGRDEDALKFFETSLEFYGECPETNYEIALCYYNLQEIDRALEYTEKSLSLDSDFEEGKNLKIMIENILSER
;
A
#
# COMPACT_ATOMS: atom_id res chain seq x y z
N MET A 1 -26.54 -11.91 -15.81
CA MET A 1 -27.29 -10.63 -15.86
C MET A 1 -26.26 -9.52 -15.73
N VAL A 2 -26.41 -8.47 -16.54
CA VAL A 2 -25.40 -7.44 -16.81
C VAL A 2 -25.12 -6.61 -15.55
N GLU A 3 -24.07 -6.94 -14.81
CA GLU A 3 -23.42 -5.96 -13.92
C GLU A 3 -22.57 -5.06 -14.80
N LYS A 4 -22.99 -3.79 -14.86
CA LYS A 4 -22.27 -2.72 -15.56
C LYS A 4 -20.86 -2.65 -14.98
N ASN A 5 -19.83 -2.62 -15.84
CA ASN A 5 -18.56 -1.96 -15.51
C ASN A 5 -18.94 -0.64 -14.82
N LYS A 6 -18.58 -0.48 -13.54
CA LYS A 6 -18.75 0.81 -12.85
C LYS A 6 -17.81 1.79 -13.54
N LYS A 7 -18.27 2.40 -14.64
CA LYS A 7 -17.68 3.63 -15.14
C LYS A 7 -17.77 4.63 -13.98
N TYR A 8 -16.63 5.13 -13.52
CA TYR A 8 -16.55 6.11 -12.43
C TYR A 8 -17.07 7.50 -12.82
N ASN A 9 -17.80 7.59 -13.94
CA ASN A 9 -18.30 8.84 -14.49
C ASN A 9 -19.42 9.35 -13.58
N ILE A 10 -19.10 10.41 -12.84
CA ILE A 10 -20.06 11.17 -12.06
C ILE A 10 -20.73 12.13 -13.02
N THR A 11 -22.04 11.98 -13.22
CA THR A 11 -22.79 12.88 -14.11
C THR A 11 -23.30 14.09 -13.34
N ARG A 12 -23.42 15.23 -14.03
CA ARG A 12 -23.96 16.46 -13.45
C ARG A 12 -25.34 16.30 -12.81
N LEU A 13 -26.18 15.39 -13.33
CA LEU A 13 -27.51 15.09 -12.81
C LEU A 13 -27.49 14.36 -11.46
N ASP A 14 -26.46 13.56 -11.19
CA ASP A 14 -26.32 12.84 -9.93
C ASP A 14 -25.89 13.80 -8.79
N ASN A 15 -24.98 14.75 -9.07
CA ASN A 15 -24.60 15.79 -8.11
C ASN A 15 -25.69 16.87 -7.88
N LEU A 16 -26.68 16.98 -8.76
CA LEU A 16 -27.80 17.92 -8.61
C LEU A 16 -28.91 17.40 -7.68
N LYS A 17 -28.90 16.11 -7.31
CA LYS A 17 -29.92 15.55 -6.39
C LYS A 17 -29.75 15.99 -4.94
N ASP A 18 -28.60 16.54 -4.56
CA ASP A 18 -28.32 17.09 -3.22
C ASP A 18 -28.40 18.63 -3.20
N LYS A 19 -29.55 19.19 -3.62
CA LYS A 19 -29.82 20.62 -3.43
C LYS A 19 -31.15 20.88 -2.73
N GLU A 20 -31.02 21.32 -1.48
CA GLU A 20 -31.63 22.54 -0.90
C GLU A 20 -32.14 22.37 0.54
N LYS A 21 -31.21 22.37 1.49
CA LYS A 21 -31.19 23.39 2.56
C LYS A 21 -29.73 23.80 2.77
N PRO A 22 -29.31 25.02 2.39
CA PRO A 22 -27.93 25.43 2.65
C PRO A 22 -27.74 25.46 4.17
N GLY A 23 -26.97 24.51 4.68
CA GLY A 23 -26.44 24.59 6.03
C GLY A 23 -25.59 25.84 6.21
N VAL A 24 -25.10 26.07 7.42
CA VAL A 24 -24.18 27.17 7.68
C VAL A 24 -22.91 26.98 6.84
N ILE A 25 -22.57 27.96 6.00
CA ILE A 25 -21.33 27.91 5.21
C ILE A 25 -20.14 27.96 6.17
N VAL A 26 -19.27 26.96 6.08
CA VAL A 26 -18.04 26.82 6.88
C VAL A 26 -16.84 27.38 6.10
N GLU A 27 -16.78 27.09 4.81
CA GLU A 27 -15.77 27.58 3.87
C GLU A 27 -16.43 27.80 2.50
N SER A 28 -16.15 28.91 1.83
CA SER A 28 -16.85 29.29 0.58
C SER A 28 -15.88 29.44 -0.58
N GLU A 29 -16.23 28.83 -1.72
CA GLU A 29 -15.60 29.02 -3.03
C GLU A 29 -14.07 28.95 -3.06
N MET A 30 -13.51 27.91 -2.42
CA MET A 30 -12.07 27.67 -2.42
C MET A 30 -11.65 26.77 -3.59
N PRO A 31 -10.46 26.96 -4.18
CA PRO A 31 -9.85 25.94 -5.03
C PRO A 31 -9.79 24.62 -4.25
N LEU A 32 -10.17 23.50 -4.89
CA LEU A 32 -10.29 22.23 -4.18
C LEU A 32 -9.00 21.87 -3.44
N SER A 33 -7.82 22.08 -4.03
CA SER A 33 -6.52 21.78 -3.38
C SER A 33 -6.21 22.64 -2.16
N LYS A 34 -6.94 23.73 -1.94
CA LYS A 34 -6.76 24.69 -0.83
C LYS A 34 -7.86 24.62 0.22
N SER A 35 -8.84 23.74 0.04
CA SER A 35 -9.96 23.61 0.97
C SER A 35 -9.51 23.11 2.34
N MET A 36 -10.22 23.53 3.38
CA MET A 36 -10.08 23.05 4.76
C MET A 36 -10.19 21.53 4.90
N LEU A 37 -10.82 20.85 3.94
CA LEU A 37 -10.95 19.39 3.92
C LEU A 37 -9.60 18.67 4.01
N TRP A 38 -8.54 19.25 3.42
CA TRP A 38 -7.21 18.67 3.46
C TRP A 38 -6.54 18.81 4.82
N LYS A 39 -6.91 19.84 5.61
CA LYS A 39 -6.49 19.92 7.01
C LYS A 39 -7.16 18.82 7.83
N LEU A 40 -8.45 18.55 7.62
CA LEU A 40 -9.15 17.44 8.27
C LEU A 40 -8.54 16.08 7.91
N GLN A 41 -8.16 15.90 6.63
CA GLN A 41 -7.44 14.72 6.16
C GLN A 41 -6.08 14.56 6.86
N SER A 42 -5.26 15.60 6.90
CA SER A 42 -3.96 15.55 7.59
C SER A 42 -4.12 15.27 9.08
N ASP A 43 -5.07 15.92 9.74
CA ASP A 43 -5.36 15.71 11.16
C ASP A 43 -5.80 14.28 11.43
N PHE A 44 -6.59 13.68 10.54
CA PHE A 44 -7.00 12.28 10.67
C PHE A 44 -5.78 11.34 10.67
N PHE A 45 -4.90 11.43 9.69
CA PHE A 45 -3.74 10.54 9.61
C PHE A 45 -2.71 10.79 10.71
N GLU A 46 -2.46 12.04 11.10
CA GLU A 46 -1.61 12.36 12.27
C GLU A 46 -2.16 11.75 13.56
N ASN A 47 -3.48 11.85 13.76
CA ASN A 47 -4.14 11.35 14.96
C ASN A 47 -4.31 9.83 14.96
N GLN A 48 -4.56 9.18 13.83
CA GLN A 48 -4.68 7.73 13.77
C GLN A 48 -3.30 7.06 13.77
N GLY A 49 -2.36 7.56 12.96
CA GLY A 49 -1.09 6.87 12.72
C GLY A 49 -1.32 5.41 12.27
N PRO A 50 -0.59 4.43 12.82
CA PRO A 50 -0.73 3.02 12.44
C PRO A 50 -2.16 2.48 12.58
N GLU A 51 -2.95 3.01 13.54
CA GLU A 51 -4.30 2.56 13.84
C GLU A 51 -5.26 2.66 12.64
N ALA A 52 -5.00 3.57 11.70
CA ALA A 52 -5.80 3.69 10.48
C ALA A 52 -5.83 2.38 9.68
N TRP A 53 -4.73 1.63 9.69
CA TRP A 53 -4.57 0.38 8.97
C TRP A 53 -4.82 -0.85 9.85
N ILE A 54 -4.40 -0.81 11.12
CA ILE A 54 -4.59 -1.90 12.09
C ILE A 54 -6.09 -2.19 12.27
N LYS A 55 -6.90 -1.13 12.41
CA LYS A 55 -8.36 -1.24 12.56
C LYS A 55 -9.13 -1.37 11.24
N GLY A 56 -8.42 -1.44 10.11
CA GLY A 56 -9.03 -1.55 8.78
C GLY A 56 -9.84 -0.33 8.34
N ILE A 57 -9.60 0.86 8.91
CA ILE A 57 -10.29 2.11 8.52
C ILE A 57 -9.89 2.51 7.11
N VAL A 58 -8.60 2.38 6.78
CA VAL A 58 -8.04 2.67 5.46
C VAL A 58 -7.74 1.35 4.73
N PRO A 59 -8.37 1.09 3.57
CA PRO A 59 -8.07 -0.08 2.76
C PRO A 59 -6.62 -0.05 2.25
N GLN A 60 -5.94 -1.21 2.30
CA GLN A 60 -4.52 -1.29 1.90
C GLN A 60 -4.15 -2.53 1.05
N TYR A 61 -4.97 -3.58 1.07
CA TYR A 61 -4.52 -4.90 0.59
C TYR A 61 -4.04 -4.94 -0.87
N ILE A 62 -4.75 -4.26 -1.78
CA ILE A 62 -4.44 -4.35 -3.21
C ILE A 62 -3.08 -3.71 -3.56
N THR A 63 -2.59 -2.79 -2.73
CA THR A 63 -1.31 -2.08 -2.88
C THR A 63 -0.20 -2.57 -1.94
N THR A 64 -0.50 -3.46 -0.98
CA THR A 64 0.49 -3.92 0.02
C THR A 64 0.72 -5.43 0.06
N ASN A 65 0.25 -6.19 -0.94
CA ASN A 65 0.45 -7.64 -1.02
C ASN A 65 1.78 -8.05 -1.72
N THR A 66 2.13 -9.32 -1.58
CA THR A 66 3.35 -9.93 -2.16
C THR A 66 3.40 -9.87 -3.68
N TYR A 67 2.25 -9.90 -4.34
CA TYR A 67 2.16 -9.86 -5.80
C TYR A 67 2.65 -8.51 -6.34
N ILE A 68 2.08 -7.40 -5.88
CA ILE A 68 2.49 -6.05 -6.32
C ILE A 68 3.95 -5.76 -5.92
N ALA A 69 4.37 -6.12 -4.71
CA ALA A 69 5.75 -5.95 -4.26
C ALA A 69 6.77 -6.70 -5.14
N ASN A 70 6.44 -7.93 -5.56
CA ASN A 70 7.26 -8.70 -6.48
C ASN A 70 7.36 -8.05 -7.86
N GLN A 71 6.27 -7.48 -8.37
CA GLN A 71 6.27 -6.80 -9.66
C GLN A 71 7.09 -5.49 -9.63
N TYR A 72 7.03 -4.74 -8.53
CA TYR A 72 7.89 -3.56 -8.33
C TYR A 72 9.36 -3.98 -8.23
N ALA A 73 9.66 -5.05 -7.48
CA ALA A 73 11.02 -5.57 -7.36
C ALA A 73 11.61 -5.98 -8.73
N LYS A 74 10.82 -6.63 -9.61
CA LYS A 74 11.23 -6.94 -10.99
C LYS A 74 11.50 -5.70 -11.82
N THR A 75 10.62 -4.70 -11.73
CA THR A 75 10.77 -3.44 -12.49
C THR A 75 12.04 -2.71 -12.06
N VAL A 76 12.28 -2.57 -10.76
CA VAL A 76 13.50 -1.95 -10.23
C VAL A 76 14.74 -2.78 -10.56
N PHE A 77 14.63 -4.12 -10.56
CA PHE A 77 15.74 -4.98 -10.97
C PHE A 77 16.07 -4.79 -12.47
N GLY A 78 15.08 -4.54 -13.33
CA GLY A 78 15.29 -4.09 -14.71
C GLY A 78 16.07 -2.78 -14.76
N TYR A 79 15.72 -1.80 -13.92
CA TYR A 79 16.51 -0.58 -13.79
C TYR A 79 17.94 -0.84 -13.30
N LEU A 80 18.17 -1.81 -12.41
CA LEU A 80 19.54 -2.14 -12.00
C LEU A 80 20.38 -2.72 -13.16
N ARG A 81 19.76 -3.38 -14.14
CA ARG A 81 20.45 -3.84 -15.36
C ARG A 81 20.79 -2.67 -16.29
N ASP A 82 19.83 -1.78 -16.50
CA ASP A 82 20.04 -0.51 -17.20
C ASP A 82 21.19 0.26 -16.54
N TYR A 83 21.11 0.45 -15.22
CA TYR A 83 22.15 1.04 -14.40
C TYR A 83 23.47 0.33 -14.65
N ALA A 84 23.59 -0.98 -14.46
CA ALA A 84 24.84 -1.71 -14.62
C ALA A 84 25.48 -1.53 -16.01
N SER A 85 24.68 -1.43 -17.07
CA SER A 85 25.14 -1.27 -18.46
C SER A 85 25.69 0.12 -18.79
N ARG A 86 25.33 1.16 -18.03
CA ARG A 86 25.75 2.54 -18.32
C ARG A 86 27.24 2.79 -18.04
N GLU A 87 27.90 3.59 -18.87
CA GLU A 87 29.31 3.97 -18.65
C GLU A 87 29.47 5.40 -18.10
N ASP A 88 28.41 6.21 -18.19
CA ASP A 88 28.39 7.64 -17.89
C ASP A 88 28.01 7.95 -16.43
N ILE A 89 27.87 6.93 -15.58
CA ILE A 89 27.49 7.05 -14.17
C ILE A 89 28.54 6.44 -13.25
N ASN A 90 28.65 6.98 -12.04
CA ASN A 90 29.52 6.44 -11.01
C ASN A 90 28.90 5.16 -10.40
N LYS A 91 29.48 3.99 -10.65
CA LYS A 91 28.97 2.73 -10.10
C LYS A 91 29.05 2.63 -8.58
N ASP A 92 29.90 3.43 -7.94
CA ASP A 92 30.06 3.44 -6.50
C ASP A 92 29.00 4.28 -5.76
N SER A 93 28.16 5.05 -6.46
CA SER A 93 27.09 5.81 -5.81
C SER A 93 25.91 4.93 -5.41
N VAL A 94 25.22 5.38 -4.35
CA VAL A 94 24.00 4.76 -3.82
C VAL A 94 22.83 5.07 -4.75
N ILE A 95 22.03 4.07 -5.08
CA ILE A 95 20.72 4.23 -5.70
C ILE A 95 19.69 4.42 -4.59
N TYR A 96 18.85 5.44 -4.70
CA TYR A 96 17.82 5.71 -3.70
C TYR A 96 16.46 5.24 -4.19
N ILE A 97 15.78 4.46 -3.36
CA ILE A 97 14.40 4.03 -3.55
C ILE A 97 13.59 4.69 -2.44
N MET A 98 12.65 5.56 -2.77
CA MET A 98 11.83 6.28 -1.79
C MET A 98 10.37 5.88 -1.94
N GLU A 99 9.74 5.53 -0.83
CA GLU A 99 8.30 5.24 -0.75
C GLU A 99 7.59 6.41 -0.07
N LEU A 100 6.63 7.02 -0.77
CA LEU A 100 5.80 8.10 -0.25
C LEU A 100 4.60 7.53 0.51
N ALA A 101 4.28 8.15 1.66
CA ALA A 101 3.11 7.81 2.48
C ALA A 101 2.95 6.30 2.71
N ALA A 102 4.02 5.66 3.23
CA ALA A 102 4.12 4.21 3.32
C ALA A 102 3.17 3.56 4.35
N GLY A 103 2.45 4.36 5.14
CA GLY A 103 1.53 3.90 6.17
C GLY A 103 2.23 3.02 7.20
N VAL A 104 1.81 1.77 7.35
CA VAL A 104 2.41 0.82 8.29
C VAL A 104 3.68 0.12 7.78
N GLY A 105 4.08 0.33 6.51
CA GLY A 105 5.32 -0.26 5.97
C GLY A 105 5.20 -1.73 5.51
N ARG A 106 3.97 -2.25 5.37
CA ARG A 106 3.72 -3.62 4.87
C ARG A 106 4.29 -3.84 3.47
N PHE A 107 4.09 -2.88 2.57
CA PHE A 107 4.67 -2.91 1.23
C PHE A 107 6.20 -2.84 1.31
N THR A 108 6.76 -1.94 2.12
CA THR A 108 8.20 -1.78 2.35
C THR A 108 8.87 -3.12 2.72
N TYR A 109 8.37 -3.79 3.77
CA TYR A 109 8.91 -5.09 4.20
C TYR A 109 8.89 -6.12 3.08
N THR A 110 7.73 -6.25 2.42
CA THR A 110 7.52 -7.26 1.39
C THR A 110 8.38 -6.99 0.15
N PHE A 111 8.50 -5.73 -0.27
CA PHE A 111 9.37 -5.31 -1.34
C PHE A 111 10.83 -5.62 -1.01
N LEU A 112 11.32 -5.23 0.17
CA LEU A 112 12.69 -5.47 0.60
C LEU A 112 13.03 -6.96 0.59
N LYS A 113 12.14 -7.81 1.13
CA LYS A 113 12.29 -9.28 1.10
C LYS A 113 12.44 -9.81 -0.31
N ARG A 114 11.61 -9.37 -1.26
CA ARG A 114 11.67 -9.81 -2.68
C ARG A 114 12.92 -9.26 -3.37
N PHE A 115 13.18 -7.98 -3.22
CA PHE A 115 14.21 -7.25 -3.95
C PHE A 115 15.62 -7.66 -3.51
N LEU A 116 15.88 -7.79 -2.20
CA LEU A 116 17.16 -8.27 -1.69
C LEU A 116 17.44 -9.70 -2.16
N HIS A 117 16.44 -10.59 -2.08
CA HIS A 117 16.58 -11.95 -2.59
C HIS A 117 16.98 -11.98 -4.07
N MET A 118 16.38 -11.11 -4.90
CA MET A 118 16.72 -11.00 -6.33
C MET A 118 18.14 -10.46 -6.55
N ILE A 119 18.56 -9.41 -5.83
CA ILE A 119 19.89 -8.83 -5.97
C ILE A 119 20.97 -9.82 -5.53
N GLU A 120 20.84 -10.40 -4.34
CA GLU A 120 21.83 -11.30 -3.74
C GLU A 120 22.07 -12.55 -4.60
N ASN A 121 21.03 -13.03 -5.29
CA ASN A 121 21.08 -14.19 -6.17
C ASN A 121 21.33 -13.84 -7.64
N SER A 122 21.99 -12.70 -7.92
CA SER A 122 22.28 -12.27 -9.29
C SER A 122 23.71 -11.76 -9.49
N SER A 123 24.05 -11.45 -10.75
CA SER A 123 25.30 -10.76 -11.10
C SER A 123 25.33 -9.29 -10.64
N LEU A 124 24.20 -8.76 -10.17
CA LEU A 124 24.06 -7.40 -9.66
C LEU A 124 24.31 -7.30 -8.15
N ARG A 125 24.65 -8.43 -7.50
CA ARG A 125 25.07 -8.44 -6.09
C ARG A 125 26.20 -7.43 -5.87
N GLY A 126 26.04 -6.55 -4.90
CA GLY A 126 27.00 -5.48 -4.59
C GLY A 126 26.64 -4.10 -5.13
N ILE A 127 25.61 -3.95 -5.98
CA ILE A 127 25.03 -2.63 -6.25
C ILE A 127 24.52 -2.04 -4.94
N LYS A 128 25.00 -0.83 -4.61
CA LYS A 128 24.59 -0.11 -3.40
C LYS A 128 23.27 0.58 -3.62
N PHE A 129 22.32 0.32 -2.72
CA PHE A 129 21.07 1.06 -2.67
C PHE A 129 20.69 1.39 -1.23
N LYS A 130 19.81 2.38 -1.07
CA LYS A 130 19.17 2.71 0.20
C LYS A 130 17.67 2.87 -0.06
N TYR A 131 16.86 2.16 0.71
CA TYR A 131 15.42 2.31 0.75
C TYR A 131 15.06 3.37 1.79
N ILE A 132 14.20 4.32 1.44
CA ILE A 132 13.74 5.40 2.30
C ILE A 132 12.23 5.29 2.41
N VAL A 133 11.76 4.89 3.58
CA VAL A 133 10.32 4.88 3.89
C VAL A 133 9.93 6.26 4.44
N THR A 134 8.86 6.86 3.91
CA THR A 134 8.44 8.21 4.31
C THR A 134 6.95 8.33 4.57
N ASP A 135 6.61 9.18 5.54
CA ASP A 135 5.25 9.60 5.88
C ASP A 135 5.36 10.96 6.59
N PHE A 136 4.28 11.72 6.68
CA PHE A 136 4.25 12.96 7.45
C PHE A 136 3.84 12.70 8.91
N ALA A 137 3.09 11.63 9.18
CA ALA A 137 2.61 11.28 10.51
C ALA A 137 3.71 10.64 11.36
N GLU A 138 4.17 11.34 12.40
CA GLU A 138 5.26 10.92 13.29
C GLU A 138 5.07 9.51 13.86
N ARG A 139 3.83 9.14 14.20
CA ARG A 139 3.48 7.84 14.78
C ARG A 139 3.80 6.67 13.84
N ASN A 140 3.73 6.87 12.52
CA ASN A 140 4.13 5.83 11.55
C ASN A 140 5.65 5.63 11.55
N ILE A 141 6.42 6.72 11.68
CA ILE A 141 7.89 6.68 11.76
C ILE A 141 8.32 5.90 13.01
N GLU A 142 7.77 6.26 14.17
CA GLU A 142 8.05 5.59 15.45
C GLU A 142 7.69 4.10 15.38
N TYR A 143 6.56 3.78 14.74
CA TYR A 143 6.12 2.41 14.52
C TYR A 143 7.14 1.62 13.70
N TRP A 144 7.61 2.12 12.56
CA TRP A 144 8.61 1.39 11.76
C TRP A 144 9.93 1.18 12.51
N GLN A 145 10.40 2.18 13.24
CA GLN A 145 11.67 2.12 13.98
C GLN A 145 11.63 1.12 15.14
N SER A 146 10.45 0.93 15.74
CA SER A 146 10.24 -0.04 16.83
C SER A 146 9.85 -1.44 16.34
N HIS A 147 9.41 -1.57 15.08
CA HIS A 147 8.94 -2.84 14.52
C HIS A 147 10.08 -3.87 14.37
N SER A 148 9.98 -5.01 15.04
CA SER A 148 11.00 -6.07 15.05
C SER A 148 11.35 -6.58 13.66
N PHE A 149 10.37 -6.72 12.76
CA PHE A 149 10.58 -7.18 11.38
C PHE A 149 11.33 -6.16 10.49
N LEU A 150 11.29 -4.86 10.80
CA LEU A 150 12.03 -3.84 10.03
C LEU A 150 13.42 -3.56 10.61
N LYS A 151 13.62 -3.81 11.91
CA LYS A 151 14.86 -3.56 12.63
C LYS A 151 16.13 -4.09 11.92
N PRO A 152 16.18 -5.34 11.39
CA PRO A 152 17.36 -5.82 10.67
C PRO A 152 17.73 -5.00 9.42
N TYR A 153 16.76 -4.39 8.75
CA TYR A 153 17.00 -3.55 7.57
C TYR A 153 17.55 -2.18 7.94
N PHE A 154 17.10 -1.62 9.06
CA PHE A 154 17.69 -0.40 9.63
C PHE A 154 19.14 -0.66 10.07
N GLU A 155 19.38 -1.73 10.85
CA GLU A 155 20.70 -2.07 11.38
C GLU A 155 21.73 -2.38 10.28
N SER A 156 21.30 -2.98 9.16
CA SER A 156 22.17 -3.22 8.00
C SER A 156 22.41 -1.97 7.13
N GLY A 157 21.70 -0.87 7.40
CA GLY A 157 21.78 0.37 6.63
C GLY A 157 21.06 0.33 5.27
N VAL A 158 20.34 -0.75 4.97
CA VAL A 158 19.53 -0.90 3.75
C VAL A 158 18.29 -0.02 3.80
N LEU A 159 17.66 0.09 4.96
CA LEU A 159 16.46 0.90 5.20
C LEU A 159 16.80 2.12 6.04
N ASP A 160 16.22 3.26 5.68
CA ASP A 160 16.19 4.48 6.47
C ASP A 160 14.77 5.07 6.42
N CYS A 161 14.46 6.02 7.29
CA CYS A 161 13.15 6.63 7.36
C CYS A 161 13.24 8.16 7.48
N ALA A 162 12.23 8.86 6.96
CA ALA A 162 12.13 10.30 7.10
C ALA A 162 10.67 10.73 7.32
N THR A 163 10.50 11.77 8.13
CA THR A 163 9.26 12.54 8.10
C THR A 163 9.31 13.44 6.88
N PHE A 164 8.34 13.32 5.99
CA PHE A 164 8.31 14.03 4.73
C PHE A 164 6.88 14.47 4.41
N ASP A 165 6.65 15.78 4.43
CA ASP A 165 5.40 16.38 3.98
C ASP A 165 5.45 16.60 2.47
N ILE A 166 4.72 15.72 1.76
CA ILE A 166 4.59 15.71 0.29
C ILE A 166 4.12 17.07 -0.25
N ALA A 167 3.39 17.88 0.52
CA ALA A 167 2.89 19.16 0.05
C ALA A 167 3.98 20.25 -0.02
N LYS A 168 5.00 20.21 0.85
CA LYS A 168 5.88 21.36 1.06
C LYS A 168 7.37 21.07 1.23
N ASP A 169 7.77 19.86 1.59
CA ASP A 169 9.17 19.60 1.90
C ASP A 169 10.02 19.54 0.61
N ASP A 170 11.21 20.13 0.71
CA ASP A 170 12.23 20.26 -0.35
C ASP A 170 13.53 19.50 -0.02
N GLU A 171 13.65 18.99 1.20
CA GLU A 171 14.79 18.19 1.68
C GLU A 171 14.26 16.92 2.36
N VAL A 172 15.07 15.86 2.35
CA VAL A 172 14.74 14.61 3.07
C VAL A 172 15.77 14.42 4.17
N LYS A 173 15.35 14.54 5.43
CA LYS A 173 16.20 14.35 6.60
C LYS A 173 16.03 12.93 7.13
N LEU A 174 17.05 12.11 6.87
CA LEU A 174 17.06 10.71 7.27
C LEU A 174 17.29 10.59 8.78
N ARG A 175 16.41 9.85 9.46
CA ARG A 175 16.41 9.78 10.92
C ARG A 175 17.34 8.71 11.46
N TYR A 176 17.50 7.59 10.78
CA TYR A 176 18.34 6.51 11.26
C TYR A 176 19.82 6.82 11.00
N SER A 177 20.17 7.24 9.78
CA SER A 177 21.56 7.62 9.46
C SER A 177 21.95 9.05 9.86
N GLY A 178 20.99 9.94 10.08
CA GLY A 178 21.24 11.38 10.32
C GLY A 178 21.66 12.16 9.07
N GLU A 179 21.64 11.54 7.89
CA GLU A 179 21.99 12.16 6.61
C GLU A 179 20.86 13.08 6.11
N THR A 180 21.21 14.25 5.56
CA THR A 180 20.25 15.12 4.86
C THR A 180 20.48 15.04 3.36
N LEU A 181 19.48 14.56 2.63
CA LEU A 181 19.45 14.58 1.17
C LEU A 181 18.98 15.95 0.71
N SER A 182 19.86 16.67 0.02
CA SER A 182 19.65 18.03 -0.47
C SER A 182 20.22 18.17 -1.89
N SER A 183 19.72 19.17 -2.63
CA SER A 183 20.05 19.35 -4.04
C SER A 183 21.55 19.52 -4.26
N GLY A 184 22.07 18.97 -5.36
CA GLY A 184 23.48 19.01 -5.73
C GLY A 184 24.38 17.96 -5.06
N LYS A 185 23.84 17.15 -4.12
CA LYS A 185 24.58 16.03 -3.50
C LYS A 185 24.32 14.68 -4.16
N MET A 186 23.20 14.55 -4.86
CA MET A 186 22.76 13.28 -5.45
C MET A 186 23.50 13.02 -6.75
N LYS A 187 23.68 11.75 -7.14
CA LYS A 187 24.36 11.37 -8.39
C LYS A 187 23.60 10.37 -9.24
N ASN A 188 22.70 9.61 -8.61
CA ASN A 188 21.87 8.59 -9.25
C ASN A 188 20.40 9.03 -9.19
N PRO A 189 19.55 8.55 -10.11
CA PRO A 189 18.13 8.86 -10.10
C PRO A 189 17.45 8.41 -8.81
N LEU A 190 16.34 9.08 -8.53
CA LEU A 190 15.36 8.61 -7.56
C LEU A 190 14.46 7.56 -8.21
N ILE A 191 14.35 6.40 -7.57
CA ILE A 191 13.21 5.51 -7.78
C ILE A 191 12.16 5.88 -6.73
N LEU A 192 10.98 6.28 -7.16
CA LEU A 192 9.90 6.78 -6.32
C LEU A 192 8.70 5.84 -6.41
N PHE A 193 8.19 5.41 -5.26
CA PHE A 193 6.95 4.66 -5.15
C PHE A 193 5.86 5.54 -4.54
N ALA A 194 4.67 5.52 -5.16
CA ALA A 194 3.49 6.25 -4.70
C ALA A 194 2.25 5.36 -4.83
N ASN A 195 1.98 4.58 -3.79
CA ASN A 195 0.88 3.62 -3.73
C ASN A 195 -0.22 4.16 -2.81
N TYR A 196 -1.45 4.33 -3.31
CA TYR A 196 -2.54 4.98 -2.56
C TYR A 196 -2.10 6.32 -1.95
N THR A 197 -1.27 7.03 -2.71
CA THR A 197 -0.68 8.29 -2.27
C THR A 197 -1.41 9.43 -2.95
N PHE A 198 -1.48 9.43 -4.28
CA PHE A 198 -1.97 10.59 -5.01
C PHE A 198 -3.49 10.72 -4.95
N ASP A 199 -4.22 9.64 -4.66
CA ASP A 199 -5.67 9.67 -4.42
C ASP A 199 -6.04 10.44 -3.15
N SER A 200 -5.11 10.49 -2.18
CA SER A 200 -5.31 11.04 -0.85
C SER A 200 -4.68 12.43 -0.68
N LEU A 201 -4.09 12.98 -1.75
CA LEU A 201 -3.51 14.32 -1.78
C LEU A 201 -4.48 15.37 -2.33
N PRO A 202 -4.26 16.66 -1.98
CA PRO A 202 -5.02 17.74 -2.57
C PRO A 202 -4.85 17.81 -4.10
N GLN A 203 -5.97 17.94 -4.81
CA GLN A 203 -6.03 18.11 -6.25
C GLN A 203 -6.93 19.30 -6.59
N ASP A 204 -6.67 19.96 -7.71
CA ASP A 204 -7.61 20.92 -8.29
C ASP A 204 -8.58 20.19 -9.23
N THR A 205 -9.77 20.75 -9.41
CA THR A 205 -10.74 20.25 -10.40
C THR A 205 -11.09 21.37 -11.38
N PHE A 206 -11.17 21.02 -12.65
CA PHE A 206 -11.50 21.93 -13.73
C PHE A 206 -12.63 21.35 -14.57
N TYR A 207 -13.31 22.22 -15.29
CA TYR A 207 -14.36 21.85 -16.24
C TYR A 207 -14.13 22.57 -17.57
N VAL A 208 -14.31 21.85 -18.67
CA VAL A 208 -14.19 22.38 -20.03
C VAL A 208 -15.54 22.31 -20.71
N ASN A 209 -15.96 23.42 -21.31
CA ASN A 209 -17.16 23.46 -22.14
C ASN A 209 -17.06 24.57 -23.18
N SER A 210 -17.39 24.26 -24.43
CA SER A 210 -17.36 25.20 -25.55
C SER A 210 -16.01 25.91 -25.73
N GLY A 211 -14.91 25.18 -25.49
CA GLY A 211 -13.53 25.69 -25.56
C GLY A 211 -13.13 26.67 -24.43
N GLU A 212 -14.00 26.88 -23.45
CA GLU A 212 -13.71 27.66 -22.26
C GLU A 212 -13.34 26.75 -21.09
N LEU A 213 -12.43 27.24 -20.24
CA LEU A 213 -11.94 26.53 -19.06
C LEU A 213 -12.47 27.18 -17.80
N PHE A 214 -12.97 26.37 -16.88
CA PHE A 214 -13.52 26.76 -15.60
C PHE A 214 -12.77 26.03 -14.48
N GLU A 215 -12.46 26.75 -13.41
CA GLU A 215 -12.01 26.21 -12.14
C GLU A 215 -13.24 25.81 -11.31
N GLY A 216 -13.25 24.57 -10.80
CA GLY A 216 -14.25 24.14 -9.84
C GLY A 216 -13.87 24.57 -8.43
N LEU A 217 -14.66 25.45 -7.85
CA LEU A 217 -14.51 25.96 -6.49
C LEU A 217 -15.44 25.22 -5.55
N ILE A 218 -14.92 24.70 -4.44
CA ILE A 218 -15.69 23.98 -3.44
C ILE A 218 -16.18 24.93 -2.34
N THR A 219 -17.44 24.77 -1.95
CA THR A 219 -18.02 25.38 -0.75
C THR A 219 -18.41 24.26 0.21
N VAL A 220 -17.92 24.33 1.44
CA VAL A 220 -18.22 23.40 2.54
C VAL A 220 -19.24 24.03 3.47
N THR A 221 -20.25 23.24 3.84
CA THR A 221 -21.36 23.65 4.71
C THR A 221 -21.52 22.65 5.85
N SER A 222 -22.13 23.10 6.95
CA SER A 222 -22.56 22.23 8.04
C SER A 222 -24.10 22.29 8.13
N PRO A 223 -24.81 21.16 7.90
CA PRO A 223 -26.27 21.15 7.96
C PRO A 223 -26.79 21.47 9.36
N GLU A 224 -28.01 22.00 9.46
CA GLU A 224 -28.65 22.31 10.76
C GLU A 224 -28.99 21.05 11.57
N GLU A 225 -29.16 19.90 10.90
CA GLU A 225 -29.38 18.61 11.54
C GLU A 225 -28.04 18.05 12.05
N LYS A 226 -28.03 17.51 13.27
CA LYS A 226 -26.85 16.83 13.81
C LYS A 226 -26.45 15.70 12.87
N GLY A 227 -25.16 15.64 12.52
CA GLY A 227 -24.59 14.56 11.73
C GLY A 227 -24.86 13.19 12.37
N ASP A 228 -24.83 12.15 11.54
CA ASP A 228 -24.96 10.77 12.01
C ASP A 228 -23.86 10.48 13.05
N PRO A 229 -24.21 10.13 14.30
CA PRO A 229 -23.23 9.83 15.34
C PRO A 229 -22.34 8.63 14.99
N GLU A 230 -22.73 7.78 14.03
CA GLU A 230 -21.94 6.66 13.53
C GLU A 230 -21.04 7.03 12.33
N ASP A 231 -21.15 8.24 11.77
CA ASP A 231 -20.27 8.71 10.70
C ASP A 231 -18.87 9.01 11.26
N LYS A 232 -17.96 8.07 11.04
CA LYS A 232 -16.54 8.15 11.44
C LYS A 232 -15.65 8.79 10.37
N SER A 233 -16.23 9.34 9.31
CA SER A 233 -15.44 10.00 8.26
C SER A 233 -14.99 11.38 8.69
N ILE A 234 -13.94 11.88 8.04
CA ILE A 234 -13.49 13.27 8.21
C ILE A 234 -14.53 14.30 7.73
N LEU A 235 -15.56 13.87 7.01
CA LEU A 235 -16.67 14.69 6.55
C LEU A 235 -17.91 14.58 7.45
N SER A 236 -17.79 13.94 8.61
CA SER A 236 -18.89 13.79 9.57
C SER A 236 -19.47 15.14 9.97
N GLY A 237 -20.77 15.33 9.69
CA GLY A 237 -21.46 16.60 9.94
C GLY A 237 -21.13 17.73 8.96
N LEU A 238 -20.52 17.41 7.81
CA LEU A 238 -20.23 18.36 6.72
C LEU A 238 -20.91 17.92 5.42
N ASP A 239 -21.18 18.91 4.58
CA ASP A 239 -21.65 18.75 3.21
C ASP A 239 -20.93 19.74 2.28
N TYR A 240 -20.96 19.52 0.97
CA TYR A 240 -20.25 20.38 0.02
C TYR A 240 -20.95 20.48 -1.33
N TYR A 241 -20.65 21.57 -2.05
CA TYR A 241 -21.03 21.73 -3.45
C TYR A 241 -19.98 22.51 -4.22
N TYR A 242 -20.02 22.41 -5.55
CA TYR A 242 -19.09 23.11 -6.44
C TYR A 242 -19.78 24.26 -7.18
N SER A 243 -19.03 25.34 -7.39
CA SER A 243 -19.32 26.40 -8.38
C SER A 243 -18.21 26.45 -9.43
N ASP A 244 -18.57 26.76 -10.68
CA ASP A 244 -17.63 26.91 -11.78
C ASP A 244 -17.25 28.39 -11.96
N LYS A 245 -15.96 28.69 -11.90
CA LYS A 245 -15.43 30.02 -12.17
C LYS A 245 -14.58 30.00 -13.44
N LYS A 246 -14.96 30.80 -14.43
CA LYS A 246 -14.20 30.92 -15.68
C LYS A 246 -12.76 31.39 -15.40
N ILE A 247 -11.80 30.74 -16.03
CA ILE A 247 -10.38 31.11 -16.00
C ILE A 247 -10.09 32.01 -17.20
N GLU A 248 -9.54 33.19 -16.92
CA GLU A 248 -9.03 34.10 -17.93
C GLU A 248 -7.52 33.90 -18.07
N GLY A 249 -7.01 33.88 -19.31
CA GLY A 249 -5.59 33.64 -19.58
C GLY A 249 -5.20 32.16 -19.66
N ASN A 250 -3.88 31.92 -19.68
CA ASN A 250 -3.26 30.60 -19.90
C ASN A 250 -2.15 30.29 -18.87
N ASP A 251 -1.96 31.16 -17.88
CA ASP A 251 -0.88 31.19 -16.90
C ASP A 251 -1.39 30.96 -15.46
N TYR A 252 -2.32 30.00 -15.30
CA TYR A 252 -3.00 29.73 -14.02
C TYR A 252 -2.03 29.24 -12.93
N TYR A 253 -1.10 28.34 -13.29
CA TYR A 253 -0.03 27.88 -12.41
C TYR A 253 1.27 28.65 -12.64
N GLU A 254 2.14 28.72 -11.62
CA GLU A 254 3.49 29.32 -11.76
C GLU A 254 4.41 28.48 -12.67
N ASP A 255 4.18 27.17 -12.74
CA ASP A 255 4.96 26.22 -13.54
C ASP A 255 4.34 26.05 -14.94
N GLU A 256 5.11 26.37 -15.97
CA GLU A 256 4.69 26.32 -17.37
C GLU A 256 4.29 24.88 -17.80
N ASN A 257 4.99 23.86 -17.31
CA ASN A 257 4.68 22.47 -17.65
C ASN A 257 3.28 22.08 -17.12
N PHE A 258 2.85 22.62 -15.97
CA PHE A 258 1.50 22.39 -15.46
C PHE A 258 0.43 23.12 -16.28
N ASN A 259 0.71 24.34 -16.76
CA ASN A 259 -0.18 25.06 -17.66
C ASN A 259 -0.30 24.36 -19.02
N ASN A 260 0.77 23.74 -19.54
CA ASN A 260 0.71 22.97 -20.79
C ASN A 260 -0.29 21.82 -20.70
N VAL A 261 -0.33 21.10 -19.56
CA VAL A 261 -1.34 20.06 -19.29
C VAL A 261 -2.76 20.65 -19.25
N LEU A 262 -2.94 21.80 -18.59
CA LEU A 262 -4.23 22.48 -18.48
C LEU A 262 -4.76 22.92 -19.87
N LEU A 263 -3.88 23.48 -20.70
CA LEU A 263 -4.19 23.91 -22.06
C LEU A 263 -4.46 22.73 -22.99
N TYR A 264 -3.75 21.62 -22.81
CA TYR A 264 -4.04 20.40 -23.55
C TYR A 264 -5.50 19.98 -23.33
N TYR A 265 -5.96 19.88 -22.08
CA TYR A 265 -7.34 19.50 -21.78
C TYR A 265 -8.38 20.53 -22.24
N LYS A 266 -8.09 21.83 -22.11
CA LYS A 266 -8.94 22.89 -22.65
C LYS A 266 -9.21 22.72 -24.16
N ASN A 267 -8.24 22.20 -24.90
CA ASN A 267 -8.33 22.01 -26.34
C ASN A 267 -8.85 20.64 -26.77
N SER A 268 -8.83 19.63 -25.89
CA SER A 268 -9.19 18.24 -26.23
C SER A 268 -10.52 17.76 -25.65
N LEU A 269 -10.97 18.35 -24.53
CA LEU A 269 -12.20 17.95 -23.85
C LEU A 269 -13.38 18.88 -24.19
N GLU A 270 -14.60 18.34 -24.06
CA GLU A 270 -15.86 19.09 -24.22
C GLU A 270 -16.90 18.56 -23.22
N ASP A 271 -17.63 19.47 -22.55
CA ASP A 271 -18.61 19.16 -21.50
C ASP A 271 -18.09 18.12 -20.50
N THR A 272 -16.87 18.33 -20.00
CA THR A 272 -16.15 17.33 -19.21
C THR A 272 -15.30 18.00 -18.13
N ALA A 273 -15.43 17.49 -16.90
CA ALA A 273 -14.54 17.83 -15.80
C ALA A 273 -13.33 16.90 -15.76
N PHE A 274 -12.18 17.45 -15.37
CA PHE A 274 -10.95 16.71 -15.14
C PHE A 274 -10.26 17.19 -13.87
N TYR A 275 -9.33 16.39 -13.38
CA TYR A 275 -8.62 16.65 -12.13
C TYR A 275 -7.16 16.90 -12.42
N MET A 276 -6.58 17.89 -11.74
CA MET A 276 -5.16 18.19 -11.80
C MET A 276 -4.54 17.73 -10.48
N PRO A 277 -3.70 16.67 -10.47
CA PRO A 277 -3.05 16.14 -9.27
C PRO A 277 -1.91 17.06 -8.82
N ILE A 278 -2.23 18.32 -8.56
CA ILE A 278 -1.28 19.44 -8.49
C ILE A 278 -0.26 19.28 -7.37
N ILE A 279 -0.66 18.76 -6.20
CA ILE A 279 0.28 18.52 -5.10
C ILE A 279 1.22 17.35 -5.43
N GLY A 280 0.70 16.29 -6.06
CA GLY A 280 1.52 15.19 -6.57
C GLY A 280 2.53 15.67 -7.62
N LEU A 281 2.10 16.45 -8.61
CA LEU A 281 2.98 17.02 -9.65
C LEU A 281 4.05 17.94 -9.07
N ARG A 282 3.70 18.78 -8.08
CA ARG A 282 4.67 19.62 -7.36
C ARG A 282 5.69 18.78 -6.59
N CYS A 283 5.25 17.71 -5.93
CA CYS A 283 6.16 16.77 -5.25
C CYS A 283 7.13 16.12 -6.24
N ILE A 284 6.61 15.58 -7.35
CA ILE A 284 7.42 14.99 -8.43
C ILE A 284 8.44 16.01 -8.92
N SER A 285 8.04 17.26 -9.19
CA SER A 285 8.94 18.33 -9.64
C SER A 285 10.03 18.67 -8.60
N ARG A 286 9.69 18.74 -7.31
CA ARG A 286 10.65 19.00 -6.22
C ARG A 286 11.64 17.84 -6.05
N LEU A 287 11.15 16.61 -5.96
CA LEU A 287 12.00 15.42 -5.83
C LEU A 287 12.88 15.20 -7.07
N ARG A 288 12.35 15.42 -8.27
CA ARG A 288 13.15 15.39 -9.50
C ARG A 288 14.33 16.36 -9.42
N ARG A 289 14.10 17.61 -9.03
CA ARG A 289 15.17 18.63 -8.85
C ARG A 289 16.13 18.28 -7.71
N LEU A 290 15.64 17.63 -6.65
CA LEU A 290 16.46 17.15 -5.53
C LEU A 290 17.48 16.08 -6.00
N PHE A 291 17.10 15.23 -6.95
CA PHE A 291 17.89 14.13 -7.49
C PHE A 291 18.50 14.42 -8.89
N ASN A 292 18.87 15.68 -9.16
CA ASN A 292 19.51 16.14 -10.39
C ASN A 292 18.76 15.81 -11.69
N GLY A 293 17.43 15.86 -11.65
CA GLY A 293 16.61 15.77 -12.84
C GLY A 293 16.13 14.36 -13.17
N ASP A 294 16.80 13.29 -12.74
CA ASP A 294 16.40 11.94 -13.11
C ASP A 294 15.40 11.31 -12.12
N ILE A 295 14.32 10.71 -12.63
CA ILE A 295 13.30 10.07 -11.80
C ILE A 295 12.63 8.88 -12.49
N ILE A 296 12.42 7.82 -11.72
CA ILE A 296 11.63 6.64 -12.06
C ILE A 296 10.49 6.58 -11.06
N LEU A 297 9.25 6.82 -11.50
CA LEU A 297 8.09 6.78 -10.63
C LEU A 297 7.23 5.57 -10.96
N ILE A 298 6.94 4.73 -9.96
CA ILE A 298 5.90 3.71 -10.04
C ILE A 298 4.78 4.13 -9.10
N SER A 299 3.58 4.31 -9.64
CA SER A 299 2.41 4.74 -8.87
C SER A 299 1.22 3.81 -9.07
N ALA A 300 0.52 3.51 -7.98
CA ALA A 300 -0.65 2.65 -7.94
C ALA A 300 -1.81 3.32 -7.20
N ASP A 301 -2.82 3.74 -7.94
CA ASP A 301 -4.01 4.40 -7.42
C ASP A 301 -5.21 4.07 -8.31
N LYS A 302 -6.43 4.28 -7.82
CA LYS A 302 -7.60 4.36 -8.70
C LYS A 302 -7.47 5.62 -9.56
N GLY A 303 -7.55 5.50 -10.89
CA GLY A 303 -7.29 6.68 -11.71
C GLY A 303 -7.61 6.61 -13.20
N TYR A 304 -7.80 7.77 -13.82
CA TYR A 304 -8.01 7.92 -15.27
C TYR A 304 -6.68 7.90 -16.01
N LYS A 305 -6.55 7.00 -16.99
CA LYS A 305 -5.33 6.85 -17.82
C LYS A 305 -5.44 7.46 -19.23
N ASN A 306 -6.61 7.95 -19.61
CA ASN A 306 -6.86 8.61 -20.89
C ASN A 306 -8.09 9.53 -20.81
N GLU A 307 -8.32 10.32 -21.86
CA GLU A 307 -9.46 11.24 -21.98
C GLU A 307 -10.81 10.52 -22.02
N GLU A 308 -10.89 9.37 -22.68
CA GLU A 308 -12.13 8.59 -22.81
C GLU A 308 -12.67 8.18 -21.43
N ALA A 309 -11.78 7.80 -20.52
CA ALA A 309 -12.14 7.46 -19.14
C ALA A 309 -12.71 8.65 -18.36
N MET A 310 -12.46 9.88 -18.80
CA MET A 310 -13.00 11.11 -18.19
C MET A 310 -14.25 11.64 -18.88
N TYR A 311 -14.65 11.09 -20.04
CA TYR A 311 -15.69 11.68 -20.86
C TYR A 311 -17.00 11.92 -20.10
N LYS A 312 -17.49 13.17 -20.12
CA LYS A 312 -18.69 13.64 -19.41
C LYS A 312 -18.64 13.51 -17.89
N ASN A 313 -17.45 13.43 -17.33
CA ASN A 313 -17.28 13.56 -15.89
C ASN A 313 -17.72 14.95 -15.42
N TYR A 314 -18.10 15.00 -14.15
CA TYR A 314 -18.27 16.23 -13.39
C TYR A 314 -17.27 16.30 -12.24
N HIS A 315 -17.29 17.39 -11.47
CA HIS A 315 -16.44 17.59 -10.30
C HIS A 315 -16.51 16.39 -9.33
N PRO A 316 -15.41 16.11 -8.60
CA PRO A 316 -15.27 14.86 -7.87
C PRO A 316 -16.28 14.75 -6.74
N PHE A 317 -16.83 13.55 -6.59
CA PHE A 317 -17.60 13.16 -5.42
C PHE A 317 -16.61 12.69 -4.34
N LEU A 318 -16.60 13.40 -3.22
CA LEU A 318 -15.86 13.08 -2.01
C LEU A 318 -16.74 12.16 -1.14
N SER A 319 -16.30 10.91 -0.96
CA SER A 319 -17.02 9.92 -0.16
C SER A 319 -16.90 10.18 1.35
N LYS A 320 -17.99 9.97 2.10
CA LYS A 320 -18.03 10.07 3.57
C LYS A 320 -17.66 8.74 4.24
N HIS A 321 -16.47 8.20 3.97
CA HIS A 321 -16.01 6.95 4.59
C HIS A 321 -14.54 7.06 5.03
N GLY A 322 -14.29 7.18 6.33
CA GLY A 322 -12.94 7.30 6.88
C GLY A 322 -12.24 8.56 6.40
N CYS A 323 -11.41 8.46 5.36
CA CYS A 323 -10.65 9.54 4.75
C CYS A 323 -11.20 9.94 3.36
N ILE A 324 -10.76 11.07 2.82
CA ILE A 324 -11.02 11.44 1.42
C ILE A 324 -10.07 10.65 0.51
N SER A 325 -10.62 10.03 -0.54
CA SER A 325 -9.86 9.47 -1.67
C SER A 325 -10.51 9.93 -2.96
N MET A 326 -9.69 10.43 -3.90
CA MET A 326 -10.11 10.97 -5.17
C MET A 326 -9.48 10.19 -6.33
N THR A 327 -10.18 10.11 -7.46
CA THR A 327 -9.62 9.43 -8.63
C THR A 327 -8.42 10.20 -9.16
N VAL A 328 -7.28 9.54 -9.35
CA VAL A 328 -6.04 10.18 -9.83
C VAL A 328 -6.08 10.35 -11.34
N ASN A 329 -5.71 11.51 -11.86
CA ASN A 329 -5.56 11.71 -13.30
C ASN A 329 -4.14 11.28 -13.76
N PHE A 330 -3.94 9.97 -13.99
CA PHE A 330 -2.66 9.45 -14.51
C PHE A 330 -2.31 10.00 -15.89
N HIS A 331 -3.31 10.33 -16.72
CA HIS A 331 -3.08 10.97 -18.01
C HIS A 331 -2.48 12.38 -17.86
N ALA A 332 -2.89 13.16 -16.84
CA ALA A 332 -2.25 14.45 -16.55
C ALA A 332 -0.77 14.28 -16.15
N ILE A 333 -0.46 13.24 -15.38
CA ILE A 333 0.93 12.91 -15.02
C ILE A 333 1.71 12.47 -16.28
N GLU A 334 1.10 11.68 -17.17
CA GLU A 334 1.71 11.31 -18.45
C GLU A 334 2.02 12.53 -19.32
N LEU A 335 1.07 13.45 -19.46
CA LEU A 335 1.26 14.68 -20.23
C LEU A 335 2.40 15.53 -19.64
N TYR A 336 2.48 15.63 -18.32
CA TYR A 336 3.60 16.30 -17.64
C TYR A 336 4.95 15.64 -17.97
N PHE A 337 5.05 14.32 -17.87
CA PHE A 337 6.29 13.61 -18.21
C PHE A 337 6.64 13.74 -19.70
N LYS A 338 5.66 13.69 -20.61
CA LYS A 338 5.88 13.90 -22.05
C LYS A 338 6.38 15.30 -22.35
N ASP A 339 5.83 16.32 -21.69
CA ASP A 339 6.24 17.72 -21.85
C ASP A 339 7.70 17.94 -21.39
N LEU A 340 8.15 17.20 -20.38
CA LEU A 340 9.57 17.15 -20.00
C LEU A 340 10.45 16.40 -21.02
N GLY A 341 9.88 15.65 -21.97
CA GLY A 341 10.60 14.75 -22.87
C GLY A 341 10.81 13.34 -22.32
N GLY A 342 10.14 13.00 -21.22
CA GLY A 342 10.07 11.66 -20.64
C GLY A 342 9.00 10.77 -21.28
N LYS A 343 8.68 9.66 -20.61
CA LYS A 343 7.69 8.69 -21.07
C LYS A 343 6.86 8.13 -19.91
N ALA A 344 5.66 7.65 -20.22
CA ALA A 344 4.79 6.91 -19.32
C ALA A 344 4.41 5.57 -19.94
N ILE A 345 4.23 4.56 -19.10
CA ILE A 345 3.70 3.24 -19.46
C ILE A 345 2.56 2.93 -18.49
N HIS A 346 1.38 2.70 -19.04
CA HIS A 346 0.17 2.36 -18.30
C HIS A 346 -0.23 0.90 -18.56
N SER A 347 -1.09 0.35 -17.71
CA SER A 347 -1.78 -0.91 -17.96
C SER A 347 -2.39 -0.96 -19.37
N LEU A 348 -2.27 -2.10 -20.06
CA LEU A 348 -2.88 -2.28 -21.38
C LEU A 348 -4.41 -2.37 -21.30
N TYR A 349 -4.92 -3.12 -20.33
CA TYR A 349 -6.35 -3.38 -20.17
C TYR A 349 -7.05 -2.33 -19.30
N GLU A 350 -8.36 -2.18 -19.46
CA GLU A 350 -9.17 -1.39 -18.53
C GLU A 350 -9.05 -1.99 -17.13
N HIS A 351 -8.77 -1.16 -16.13
CA HIS A 351 -8.69 -1.59 -14.74
C HIS A 351 -10.08 -1.54 -14.10
N GLU A 352 -10.35 -2.44 -13.15
CA GLU A 352 -11.56 -2.42 -12.35
C GLU A 352 -11.36 -1.70 -11.01
N ASN A 353 -10.18 -1.81 -10.39
CA ASN A 353 -9.94 -1.37 -9.01
C ASN A 353 -8.78 -0.37 -8.92
N ILE A 354 -7.61 -0.70 -9.49
CA ILE A 354 -6.42 0.16 -9.45
C ILE A 354 -5.71 0.21 -10.79
N ASN A 355 -5.07 1.35 -11.06
CA ASN A 355 -4.13 1.50 -12.16
C ASN A 355 -2.72 1.58 -11.58
N VAL A 356 -1.82 0.77 -12.13
CA VAL A 356 -0.38 0.83 -11.85
C VAL A 356 0.30 1.41 -13.08
N SER A 357 1.10 2.47 -12.90
CA SER A 357 1.76 3.18 -13.99
C SER A 357 3.23 3.42 -13.69
N LEU A 358 4.06 3.32 -14.73
CA LEU A 358 5.48 3.65 -14.71
C LEU A 358 5.71 4.97 -15.46
N PHE A 359 6.39 5.90 -14.82
CA PHE A 359 6.81 7.17 -15.41
C PHE A 359 8.33 7.28 -15.34
N LEU A 360 8.94 7.70 -16.44
CA LEU A 360 10.38 7.68 -16.63
C LEU A 360 10.84 8.99 -17.21
N PHE A 361 11.80 9.63 -16.56
CA PHE A 361 12.46 10.81 -17.07
C PHE A 361 13.93 10.82 -16.66
N SER A 362 14.79 11.24 -17.60
CA SER A 362 16.20 11.50 -17.32
C SER A 362 16.66 12.72 -18.11
N GLU A 363 17.46 13.57 -17.47
CA GLU A 363 18.19 14.66 -18.15
C GLU A 363 19.36 14.11 -18.97
N SER A 364 19.90 12.95 -18.56
CA SER A 364 20.82 12.18 -19.40
C SER A 364 20.05 11.41 -20.48
N LYS A 365 20.68 11.13 -21.63
CA LYS A 365 20.04 10.33 -22.71
C LYS A 365 19.94 8.85 -22.30
N HIS A 366 19.06 8.55 -21.34
CA HIS A 366 18.81 7.20 -20.86
C HIS A 366 17.48 6.65 -21.39
N GLU A 367 17.53 5.53 -22.12
CA GLU A 367 16.36 4.95 -22.76
C GLU A 367 15.53 4.01 -21.87
N PHE A 368 16.06 3.61 -20.70
CA PHE A 368 15.41 2.70 -19.74
C PHE A 368 14.92 1.39 -20.38
N ILE A 369 15.77 0.73 -21.17
CA ILE A 369 15.40 -0.42 -22.01
C ILE A 369 14.98 -1.60 -21.12
N GLU A 370 15.84 -2.02 -20.19
CA GLU A 370 15.60 -3.16 -19.31
C GLU A 370 14.47 -2.86 -18.32
N THR A 371 14.37 -1.61 -17.84
CA THR A 371 13.27 -1.16 -16.98
C THR A 371 11.92 -1.27 -17.68
N SER A 372 11.85 -0.78 -18.93
CA SER A 372 10.59 -0.80 -19.70
C SER A 372 10.22 -2.22 -20.09
N MET A 373 11.18 -3.06 -20.47
CA MET A 373 10.95 -4.47 -20.76
C MET A 373 10.41 -5.20 -19.53
N ALA A 374 11.06 -5.04 -18.37
CA ALA A 374 10.62 -5.67 -17.13
C ALA A 374 9.22 -5.23 -16.73
N TYR A 375 8.92 -3.93 -16.84
CA TYR A 375 7.58 -3.41 -16.54
C TYR A 375 6.53 -3.91 -17.53
N ASN A 376 6.82 -3.89 -18.83
CA ASN A 376 5.90 -4.42 -19.85
C ASN A 376 5.57 -5.89 -19.58
N GLU A 377 6.56 -6.75 -19.24
CA GLU A 377 6.28 -8.15 -18.89
C GLU A 377 5.32 -8.27 -17.69
N VAL A 378 5.46 -7.38 -16.68
CA VAL A 378 4.54 -7.30 -15.54
C VAL A 378 3.12 -6.95 -15.97
N ILE A 379 2.93 -5.89 -16.76
CA ILE A 379 1.61 -5.34 -17.09
C ILE A 379 0.96 -5.98 -18.32
N GLU A 380 1.72 -6.64 -19.20
CA GLU A 380 1.23 -7.42 -20.35
C GLU A 380 0.68 -8.79 -19.92
N THR A 381 1.12 -9.29 -18.77
CA THR A 381 0.71 -10.61 -18.26
C THR A 381 -0.45 -10.49 -17.28
N ILE A 382 -0.17 -10.53 -15.98
CA ILE A 382 -1.15 -10.40 -14.91
C ILE A 382 -0.63 -9.28 -14.01
N GLY A 383 -1.22 -8.10 -14.16
CA GLY A 383 -0.91 -6.94 -13.33
C GLY A 383 -1.53 -7.05 -11.93
N PRO A 384 -1.23 -6.10 -11.03
CA PRO A 384 -1.82 -6.08 -9.68
C PRO A 384 -3.36 -6.04 -9.66
N ASP A 385 -4.00 -5.32 -10.60
CA ASP A 385 -5.47 -5.30 -10.72
C ASP A 385 -6.01 -6.65 -11.20
N ASP A 386 -5.40 -7.25 -12.22
CA ASP A 386 -5.77 -8.57 -12.75
C ASP A 386 -5.65 -9.65 -11.68
N PHE A 387 -4.55 -9.64 -10.92
CA PHE A 387 -4.34 -10.53 -9.79
C PHE A 387 -5.46 -10.39 -8.76
N TYR A 388 -5.82 -9.16 -8.40
CA TYR A 388 -6.89 -8.91 -7.45
C TYR A 388 -8.24 -9.40 -7.95
N ASN A 389 -8.55 -9.19 -9.23
CA ASN A 389 -9.76 -9.71 -9.88
C ASN A 389 -9.77 -11.25 -9.89
N MET A 390 -8.63 -11.89 -10.22
CA MET A 390 -8.49 -13.35 -10.15
C MET A 390 -8.69 -13.87 -8.73
N LYS A 391 -8.12 -13.23 -7.72
CA LYS A 391 -8.34 -13.62 -6.32
C LYS A 391 -9.80 -13.52 -5.93
N LYS A 392 -10.47 -12.40 -6.25
CA LYS A 392 -11.92 -12.23 -6.03
C LYS A 392 -12.75 -13.32 -6.71
N ALA A 393 -12.32 -13.82 -7.86
CA ALA A 393 -13.01 -14.90 -8.57
C ALA A 393 -12.74 -16.30 -7.97
N VAL A 394 -11.50 -16.59 -7.55
CA VAL A 394 -11.08 -17.91 -7.08
C VAL A 394 -11.50 -18.17 -5.63
N MET A 395 -11.33 -17.19 -4.73
CA MET A 395 -11.53 -17.41 -3.29
C MET A 395 -12.95 -17.88 -2.91
N PRO A 396 -14.04 -17.39 -3.53
CA PRO A 396 -15.40 -17.92 -3.28
C PRO A 396 -15.58 -19.39 -3.65
N LEU A 397 -14.73 -19.95 -4.53
CA LEU A 397 -14.78 -21.34 -4.97
C LEU A 397 -13.87 -22.26 -4.14
N SER A 398 -13.17 -21.73 -3.13
CA SER A 398 -12.16 -22.46 -2.34
C SER A 398 -12.63 -23.82 -1.81
N LYS A 399 -13.89 -23.92 -1.36
CA LYS A 399 -14.46 -25.19 -0.87
C LYS A 399 -14.61 -26.26 -1.94
N SER A 400 -14.84 -25.90 -3.21
CA SER A 400 -14.98 -26.85 -4.32
C SER A 400 -13.65 -27.21 -5.00
N LEU A 401 -12.58 -26.48 -4.71
CA LEU A 401 -11.23 -26.79 -5.21
C LEU A 401 -10.58 -27.89 -4.37
N THR A 402 -9.76 -28.72 -5.00
CA THR A 402 -8.90 -29.71 -4.32
C THR A 402 -7.79 -29.01 -3.53
N THR A 403 -7.23 -29.69 -2.52
CA THR A 403 -6.11 -29.14 -1.73
C THR A 403 -4.91 -28.77 -2.59
N ARG A 404 -4.63 -29.55 -3.63
CA ARG A 404 -3.57 -29.26 -4.60
C ARG A 404 -3.82 -27.97 -5.39
N GLU A 405 -5.07 -27.71 -5.79
CA GLU A 405 -5.45 -26.47 -6.47
C GLU A 405 -5.33 -25.27 -5.53
N LEU A 406 -5.73 -25.42 -4.26
CA LEU A 406 -5.58 -24.37 -3.24
C LEU A 406 -4.11 -24.00 -3.00
N LEU A 407 -3.23 -24.99 -2.80
CA LEU A 407 -1.79 -24.74 -2.63
C LEU A 407 -1.13 -24.20 -3.91
N THR A 408 -1.63 -24.58 -5.09
CA THR A 408 -1.21 -23.99 -6.36
C THR A 408 -1.61 -22.52 -6.45
N PHE A 409 -2.82 -22.17 -6.03
CA PHE A 409 -3.27 -20.79 -5.99
C PHE A 409 -2.45 -19.96 -5.00
N LEU A 410 -2.10 -20.51 -3.83
CA LEU A 410 -1.22 -19.85 -2.86
C LEU A 410 0.19 -19.56 -3.42
N ARG A 411 0.76 -20.47 -4.21
CA ARG A 411 2.01 -20.18 -4.95
C ARG A 411 1.84 -19.06 -5.96
N PHE A 412 0.73 -19.09 -6.69
CA PHE A 412 0.41 -18.08 -7.69
C PHE A 412 0.28 -16.68 -7.09
N THR A 413 -0.22 -16.56 -5.85
CA THR A 413 -0.28 -15.29 -5.13
C THR A 413 1.09 -14.80 -4.65
N VAL A 414 2.19 -15.49 -4.97
CA VAL A 414 3.53 -15.21 -4.45
C VAL A 414 3.53 -15.31 -2.92
N TRP A 415 2.90 -16.36 -2.38
CA TRP A 415 2.86 -16.66 -0.95
C TRP A 415 2.16 -15.57 -0.12
N ASP A 416 1.03 -15.06 -0.60
CA ASP A 416 0.23 -14.03 0.09
C ASP A 416 -0.38 -14.55 1.41
N ALA A 417 -0.03 -13.90 2.51
CA ALA A 417 -0.45 -14.28 3.86
C ALA A 417 -1.97 -14.23 4.08
N ARG A 418 -2.63 -13.22 3.52
CA ARG A 418 -4.09 -13.09 3.59
C ARG A 418 -4.80 -14.23 2.86
N THR A 419 -4.25 -14.67 1.72
CA THR A 419 -4.80 -15.82 0.99
C THR A 419 -4.71 -17.08 1.83
N LEU A 420 -3.58 -17.35 2.49
CA LEU A 420 -3.47 -18.52 3.36
C LEU A 420 -4.40 -18.44 4.58
N LEU A 421 -4.57 -17.25 5.18
CA LEU A 421 -5.56 -17.01 6.25
C LEU A 421 -6.97 -17.41 5.81
N GLU A 422 -7.39 -16.93 4.63
CA GLU A 422 -8.73 -17.22 4.08
C GLU A 422 -8.92 -18.72 3.77
N LEU A 423 -7.83 -19.48 3.59
CA LEU A 423 -7.84 -20.94 3.38
C LEU A 423 -7.67 -21.75 4.66
N TYR A 424 -7.36 -21.12 5.80
CA TYR A 424 -6.98 -21.79 7.05
C TYR A 424 -7.97 -22.88 7.48
N ASN A 425 -9.24 -22.53 7.66
CA ASN A 425 -10.27 -23.48 8.13
C ASN A 425 -10.45 -24.65 7.16
N ILE A 426 -10.39 -24.39 5.84
CA ILE A 426 -10.54 -25.43 4.82
C ILE A 426 -9.37 -26.42 4.89
N LEU A 427 -8.15 -25.91 5.05
CA LEU A 427 -6.96 -26.74 5.17
C LEU A 427 -6.97 -27.55 6.47
N LEU A 428 -7.38 -26.93 7.59
CA LEU A 428 -7.49 -27.59 8.89
C LEU A 428 -8.47 -28.77 8.85
N GLU A 429 -9.69 -28.55 8.34
CA GLU A 429 -10.70 -29.62 8.17
C GLU A 429 -10.17 -30.77 7.30
N ARG A 430 -9.42 -30.45 6.25
CA ARG A 430 -8.92 -31.43 5.26
C ARG A 430 -7.72 -32.22 5.74
N ILE A 431 -6.87 -31.65 6.60
CA ILE A 431 -5.71 -32.35 7.19
C ILE A 431 -6.14 -33.65 7.88
N GLU A 432 -7.32 -33.66 8.51
CA GLU A 432 -7.83 -34.80 9.27
C GLU A 432 -8.48 -35.89 8.39
N VAL A 433 -9.13 -35.49 7.30
CA VAL A 433 -10.02 -36.38 6.53
C VAL A 433 -9.48 -36.81 5.17
N GLU A 434 -8.56 -36.06 4.56
CA GLU A 434 -8.02 -36.39 3.24
C GLU A 434 -6.91 -37.44 3.33
N GLU A 435 -7.11 -38.61 2.71
CA GLU A 435 -6.18 -39.75 2.75
C GLU A 435 -4.75 -39.39 2.28
N ASN A 436 -4.63 -38.53 1.28
CA ASN A 436 -3.34 -38.12 0.67
C ASN A 436 -3.08 -36.62 0.83
N PHE A 437 -3.40 -36.05 2.00
CA PHE A 437 -3.17 -34.63 2.27
C PHE A 437 -1.67 -34.27 2.14
N PRO A 438 -1.30 -33.22 1.37
CA PRO A 438 0.10 -32.85 1.13
C PRO A 438 0.72 -32.09 2.32
N LYS A 439 0.92 -32.78 3.47
CA LYS A 439 1.41 -32.19 4.73
C LYS A 439 2.75 -31.45 4.59
N ALA A 440 3.73 -32.07 3.91
CA ALA A 440 5.04 -31.47 3.70
C ALA A 440 4.99 -30.17 2.90
N GLU A 441 4.18 -30.15 1.82
CA GLU A 441 3.99 -28.95 1.00
C GLU A 441 3.30 -27.84 1.78
N LEU A 442 2.33 -28.17 2.64
CA LEU A 442 1.69 -27.18 3.51
C LEU A 442 2.68 -26.56 4.50
N ILE A 443 3.53 -27.37 5.14
CA ILE A 443 4.57 -26.88 6.07
C ILE A 443 5.52 -25.92 5.35
N ASP A 444 6.00 -26.29 4.16
CA ASP A 444 6.88 -25.42 3.36
C ASP A 444 6.15 -24.13 2.93
N SER A 445 4.88 -24.25 2.57
CA SER A 445 4.04 -23.11 2.16
C SER A 445 3.82 -22.13 3.31
N ILE A 446 3.53 -22.63 4.52
CA ILE A 446 3.37 -21.83 5.73
C ILE A 446 4.66 -21.03 6.00
N ASN A 447 5.81 -21.70 6.00
CA ASN A 447 7.10 -21.04 6.21
C ASN A 447 7.39 -19.98 5.14
N LYS A 448 7.07 -20.27 3.87
CA LYS A 448 7.25 -19.33 2.76
C LYS A 448 6.31 -18.13 2.86
N VAL A 449 5.07 -18.33 3.29
CA VAL A 449 4.12 -17.25 3.54
C VAL A 449 4.59 -16.37 4.68
N PHE A 450 4.99 -16.98 5.80
CA PHE A 450 5.45 -16.25 6.97
C PHE A 450 6.70 -15.41 6.68
N GLU A 451 7.58 -15.89 5.79
CA GLU A 451 8.75 -15.14 5.32
C GLU A 451 8.38 -13.78 4.69
N TYR A 452 7.20 -13.64 4.08
CA TYR A 452 6.73 -12.40 3.46
C TYR A 452 5.62 -11.70 4.25
N TYR A 453 5.23 -12.25 5.39
CA TYR A 453 4.20 -11.66 6.23
C TYR A 453 4.79 -10.55 7.10
N PHE A 454 4.10 -9.41 7.13
CA PHE A 454 4.41 -8.28 7.99
C PHE A 454 3.22 -8.03 8.93
N PRO A 455 3.26 -8.56 10.17
CA PRO A 455 2.17 -8.40 11.13
C PRO A 455 2.02 -6.93 11.50
N ILE A 456 0.78 -6.44 11.59
CA ILE A 456 0.53 -5.09 12.14
C ILE A 456 -0.40 -5.13 13.36
N GLY A 457 -0.81 -6.31 13.81
CA GLY A 457 -1.84 -6.46 14.84
C GLY A 457 -3.26 -6.34 14.28
N GLU A 458 -3.43 -6.61 12.97
CA GLU A 458 -4.75 -6.64 12.33
C GLU A 458 -5.62 -7.78 12.84
N GLU A 459 -6.93 -7.77 12.55
CA GLU A 459 -7.76 -8.95 12.85
C GLU A 459 -7.24 -10.20 12.11
N GLY A 460 -7.03 -11.29 12.86
CA GLY A 460 -6.55 -12.57 12.35
C GLY A 460 -5.08 -12.82 12.67
N ASP A 461 -4.82 -13.41 13.83
CA ASP A 461 -3.47 -13.76 14.29
C ASP A 461 -2.87 -14.93 13.49
N LEU A 462 -2.13 -14.59 12.43
CA LEU A 462 -1.45 -15.58 11.61
C LEU A 462 -0.33 -16.32 12.33
N GLY A 463 0.31 -15.70 13.33
CA GLY A 463 1.31 -16.37 14.15
C GLY A 463 0.68 -17.55 14.89
N TYR A 464 -0.47 -17.29 15.52
CA TYR A 464 -1.25 -18.33 16.19
C TYR A 464 -1.74 -19.39 15.20
N TYR A 465 -2.47 -19.01 14.15
CA TYR A 465 -3.07 -19.99 13.23
C TYR A 465 -2.04 -20.89 12.55
N PHE A 466 -0.92 -20.33 12.09
CA PHE A 466 0.13 -21.13 11.45
C PHE A 466 0.94 -21.92 12.47
N GLY A 467 1.14 -21.38 13.67
CA GLY A 467 1.73 -22.09 14.80
C GLY A 467 0.93 -23.36 15.14
N SER A 468 -0.38 -23.24 15.29
CA SER A 468 -1.25 -24.38 15.62
C SER A 468 -1.23 -25.48 14.55
N ILE A 469 -1.23 -25.12 13.25
CA ILE A 469 -1.07 -26.13 12.18
C ILE A 469 0.29 -26.83 12.29
N LEU A 470 1.38 -26.09 12.51
CA LEU A 470 2.70 -26.69 12.63
C LEU A 470 2.82 -27.59 13.86
N GLY A 471 2.29 -27.17 15.01
CA GLY A 471 2.23 -27.97 16.22
C GLY A 471 1.44 -29.27 15.99
N TYR A 472 0.25 -29.18 15.38
CA TYR A 472 -0.55 -30.35 15.00
C TYR A 472 0.21 -31.32 14.08
N LEU A 473 1.07 -30.81 13.20
CA LEU A 473 1.90 -31.60 12.30
C LEU A 473 3.23 -32.08 12.93
N GLY A 474 3.44 -31.87 14.23
CA GLY A 474 4.64 -32.29 14.97
C GLY A 474 5.88 -31.45 14.66
N ARG A 475 5.69 -30.19 14.28
CA ARG A 475 6.75 -29.20 14.03
C ARG A 475 6.82 -28.17 15.14
N ASP A 476 6.92 -28.65 16.38
CA ASP A 476 6.83 -27.83 17.60
C ASP A 476 7.88 -26.71 17.65
N GLU A 477 9.13 -26.95 17.22
CA GLU A 477 10.17 -25.91 17.19
C GLU A 477 9.83 -24.73 16.26
N ASP A 478 9.18 -25.00 15.13
CA ASP A 478 8.77 -23.95 14.20
C ASP A 478 7.47 -23.28 14.65
N ALA A 479 6.55 -24.05 15.25
CA ALA A 479 5.34 -23.53 15.86
C ALA A 479 5.65 -22.49 16.96
N LEU A 480 6.63 -22.77 17.83
CA LEU A 480 7.08 -21.86 18.87
C LEU A 480 7.49 -20.49 18.33
N LYS A 481 8.22 -20.42 17.21
CA LYS A 481 8.63 -19.14 16.58
C LYS A 481 7.43 -18.30 16.15
N PHE A 482 6.36 -18.96 15.68
CA PHE A 482 5.15 -18.26 15.25
C PHE A 482 4.29 -17.82 16.43
N PHE A 483 4.22 -18.63 17.49
CA PHE A 483 3.56 -18.23 18.73
C PHE A 483 4.30 -17.09 19.44
N GLU A 484 5.63 -17.03 19.39
CA GLU A 484 6.38 -15.87 19.87
C GLU A 484 5.99 -14.58 19.12
N THR A 485 5.78 -14.67 17.80
CA THR A 485 5.28 -13.54 17.01
C THR A 485 3.83 -13.20 17.36
N SER A 486 2.97 -14.20 17.61
CA SER A 486 1.61 -13.99 18.11
C SER A 486 1.63 -13.19 19.41
N LEU A 487 2.42 -13.62 20.41
CA LEU A 487 2.56 -12.92 21.69
C LEU A 487 3.08 -11.49 21.52
N GLU A 488 4.02 -11.26 20.60
CA GLU A 488 4.59 -9.92 20.34
C GLU A 488 3.55 -8.93 19.81
N PHE A 489 2.70 -9.34 18.85
CA PHE A 489 1.80 -8.42 18.14
C PHE A 489 0.35 -8.44 18.64
N TYR A 490 -0.06 -9.52 19.31
CA TYR A 490 -1.44 -9.71 19.79
C TYR A 490 -1.53 -9.79 21.33
N GLY A 491 -0.39 -9.88 22.01
CA GLY A 491 -0.32 -9.97 23.47
C GLY A 491 -0.54 -11.38 24.01
N GLU A 492 -0.45 -11.52 25.33
CA GLU A 492 -0.66 -12.81 25.98
C GLU A 492 -2.15 -13.18 26.04
N CYS A 493 -2.48 -14.40 25.63
CA CYS A 493 -3.77 -15.04 25.85
C CYS A 493 -3.61 -16.47 26.38
N PRO A 494 -4.65 -17.03 27.05
CA PRO A 494 -4.63 -18.41 27.53
C PRO A 494 -4.30 -19.42 26.44
N GLU A 495 -4.86 -19.25 25.24
CA GLU A 495 -4.77 -20.17 24.12
C GLU A 495 -3.36 -20.26 23.55
N THR A 496 -2.72 -19.12 23.25
CA THR A 496 -1.34 -19.10 22.74
C THR A 496 -0.36 -19.65 23.77
N ASN A 497 -0.52 -19.30 25.06
CA ASN A 497 0.33 -19.85 26.13
C ASN A 497 0.15 -21.37 26.27
N TYR A 498 -1.06 -21.88 26.12
CA TYR A 498 -1.31 -23.32 26.12
C TYR A 498 -0.66 -24.03 24.93
N GLU A 499 -0.78 -23.47 23.72
CA GLU A 499 -0.16 -24.06 22.53
C GLU A 499 1.37 -24.08 22.64
N ILE A 500 1.98 -23.04 23.21
CA ILE A 500 3.40 -23.00 23.55
C ILE A 500 3.75 -24.09 24.57
N ALA A 501 2.94 -24.24 25.63
CA ALA A 501 3.15 -25.27 26.64
C ALA A 501 3.08 -26.68 26.04
N LEU A 502 2.12 -26.91 25.15
CA LEU A 502 1.97 -28.17 24.44
C LEU A 502 3.19 -28.47 23.55
N CYS A 503 3.71 -27.46 22.84
CA CYS A 503 4.94 -27.59 22.07
C CYS A 503 6.13 -27.99 22.97
N TYR A 504 6.34 -27.34 24.11
CA TYR A 504 7.40 -27.72 25.04
C TYR A 504 7.20 -29.10 25.66
N TYR A 505 5.95 -29.49 25.94
CA TYR A 505 5.61 -30.83 26.40
C TYR A 505 6.04 -31.89 25.37
N ASN A 506 5.69 -31.68 24.10
CA ASN A 506 6.07 -32.57 22.99
C ASN A 506 7.59 -32.67 22.84
N LEU A 507 8.30 -31.54 22.98
CA LEU A 507 9.77 -31.46 22.95
C LEU A 507 10.45 -32.02 24.22
N GLN A 508 9.69 -32.52 25.20
CA GLN A 508 10.19 -33.03 26.48
C GLN A 508 10.89 -31.97 27.36
N GLU A 509 10.67 -30.68 27.09
CA GLU A 509 11.11 -29.54 27.91
C GLU A 509 10.08 -29.27 29.04
N ILE A 510 9.90 -30.26 29.91
CA ILE A 510 8.80 -30.33 30.89
C ILE A 510 8.72 -29.10 31.81
N ASP A 511 9.85 -28.54 32.24
CA ASP A 511 9.86 -27.36 33.13
C ASP A 511 9.27 -26.12 32.42
N ARG A 512 9.58 -25.92 31.13
CA ARG A 512 9.02 -24.82 30.32
C ARG A 512 7.56 -25.08 29.98
N ALA A 513 7.21 -26.34 29.71
CA ALA A 513 5.83 -26.74 29.52
C ALA A 513 4.98 -26.38 30.74
N LEU A 514 5.48 -26.64 31.96
CA LEU A 514 4.81 -26.24 33.19
C LEU A 514 4.68 -24.72 33.30
N GLU A 515 5.77 -23.98 33.07
CA GLU A 515 5.79 -22.51 33.13
C GLU A 515 4.69 -21.90 32.25
N TYR A 516 4.61 -22.31 30.98
CA TYR A 516 3.62 -21.77 30.04
C TYR A 516 2.20 -22.27 30.32
N THR A 517 2.04 -23.49 30.86
CA THR A 517 0.74 -23.98 31.33
C THR A 517 0.23 -23.12 32.49
N GLU A 518 1.11 -22.75 33.42
CA GLU A 518 0.76 -21.88 34.54
C GLU A 518 0.46 -20.45 34.08
N LYS A 519 1.19 -19.92 33.09
CA LYS A 519 0.83 -18.64 32.45
C LYS A 519 -0.56 -18.68 31.85
N SER A 520 -0.87 -19.71 31.06
CA SER A 520 -2.21 -19.92 30.47
C SER A 520 -3.30 -19.91 31.55
N LEU A 521 -3.12 -20.72 32.62
CA LEU A 521 -4.09 -20.81 33.72
C LEU A 521 -4.15 -19.56 34.63
N SER A 522 -3.11 -18.71 34.61
CA SER A 522 -3.13 -17.44 35.31
C SER A 522 -3.98 -16.39 34.58
N LEU A 523 -4.08 -16.50 33.26
CA LEU A 523 -4.90 -15.65 32.40
C LEU A 523 -6.36 -16.13 32.40
N ASP A 524 -6.59 -17.43 32.37
CA ASP A 524 -7.89 -18.05 32.55
C ASP A 524 -7.79 -19.32 33.41
N SER A 525 -8.20 -19.20 34.68
CA SER A 525 -8.18 -20.31 35.63
C SER A 525 -9.15 -21.43 35.29
N ASP A 526 -10.11 -21.20 34.38
CA ASP A 526 -11.10 -22.18 33.96
C ASP A 526 -10.78 -22.88 32.64
N PHE A 527 -9.66 -22.54 32.00
CA PHE A 527 -9.20 -23.14 30.76
C PHE A 527 -8.93 -24.66 30.90
N GLU A 528 -9.85 -25.49 30.38
CA GLU A 528 -9.91 -26.93 30.64
C GLU A 528 -8.69 -27.67 30.08
N GLU A 529 -8.28 -27.32 28.87
CA GLU A 529 -7.11 -27.89 28.19
C GLU A 529 -5.83 -27.63 28.99
N GLY A 530 -5.67 -26.42 29.53
CA GLY A 530 -4.56 -26.06 30.41
C GLY A 530 -4.53 -26.88 31.69
N LYS A 531 -5.69 -27.10 32.34
CA LYS A 531 -5.79 -27.94 33.55
C LYS A 531 -5.39 -29.40 33.25
N ASN A 532 -5.87 -29.93 32.13
CA ASN A 532 -5.56 -31.30 31.71
C ASN A 532 -4.06 -31.46 31.43
N LEU A 533 -3.45 -30.52 30.72
CA LEU A 533 -2.02 -30.53 30.44
C LEU A 533 -1.19 -30.41 31.71
N LYS A 534 -1.58 -29.55 32.66
CA LYS A 534 -0.91 -29.41 33.96
C LYS A 534 -0.86 -30.74 34.72
N ILE A 535 -1.99 -31.46 34.79
CA ILE A 535 -2.06 -32.78 35.44
C ILE A 535 -1.10 -33.77 34.78
N MET A 536 -1.04 -33.80 33.45
CA MET A 536 -0.11 -34.67 32.72
C MET A 536 1.35 -34.34 33.04
N ILE A 537 1.70 -33.05 33.08
CA ILE A 537 3.05 -32.57 33.40
C ILE A 537 3.45 -32.91 34.84
N GLU A 538 2.56 -32.65 35.81
CA GLU A 538 2.81 -32.93 37.23
C GLU A 538 3.02 -34.42 37.50
N ASN A 539 2.27 -35.30 36.81
CA ASN A 539 2.48 -36.74 36.89
C ASN A 539 3.90 -37.12 36.42
N ILE A 540 4.38 -36.58 35.30
CA ILE A 540 5.75 -36.82 34.80
C ILE A 540 6.81 -36.33 35.79
N LEU A 541 6.62 -35.15 36.39
CA LEU A 541 7.56 -34.60 37.37
C LEU A 541 7.57 -35.39 38.67
N SER A 542 6.44 -36.00 39.06
CA SER A 542 6.35 -36.84 40.26
C SER A 542 7.05 -38.21 40.12
N GLU A 543 7.27 -38.66 38.88
CA GLU A 543 7.94 -39.92 38.55
C GLU A 543 9.46 -39.78 38.34
N ARG A 544 9.98 -38.56 38.29
CA ARG A 544 11.42 -38.24 38.24
C ARG A 544 12.02 -38.14 39.63
#